data_AF-A0A382KDU5-F1
#
_entry.id   AF-A0A382KDU5-F1
#
_cell.length_a   1.000
_cell.length_b   1.000
_cell.length_c   1.000
_cell.angle_alpha   90.00
_cell.angle_beta   90.00
_cell.angle_gamma   90.00
#
_symmetry.space_group_name_H-M   'P 1'
#
loop_
_entity.id
_entity.type
_entity.pdbx_description
1 polymer ?
#
loop_
_entity_poly.entity_id
_entity_poly.type
_entity_poly.pdbx_seq_one_letter_code
_entity_poly.pdbx_strand_id
1 'polypeptide(L)'
;MIKYGTNVVGGVTPGKGGQTHLELPVFNTVKEAVHQTEATASILFVPPAFAADSAMEAADAGIKVCVAITDGIPSHDMIRVKRYMRRYSKKDKMTLIGPNCAGVISPGKAMLGIMPGHIYLEGSVGVVGRSGTLGYEAAQQMKNLGVGISTSV
;
A
#
# COMPACT_ATOMS: atom_id res chain seq x y z
N MET A 1 -2.35 -2.03 10.79
CA MET A 1 -3.00 -0.90 10.07
C MET A 1 -4.25 -0.42 10.79
N ILE A 2 -5.30 -1.23 10.95
CA ILE A 2 -6.53 -0.81 11.67
C ILE A 2 -6.22 -0.29 13.07
N LYS A 3 -5.50 -1.06 13.90
CA LYS A 3 -5.05 -0.61 15.24
C LYS A 3 -4.19 0.66 15.23
N TYR A 4 -3.51 0.95 14.12
CA TYR A 4 -2.71 2.16 13.99
C TYR A 4 -3.58 3.41 13.74
N GLY A 5 -4.83 3.23 13.32
CA GLY A 5 -5.75 4.31 12.95
C GLY A 5 -5.89 4.51 11.43
N THR A 6 -5.30 3.64 10.59
CA THR A 6 -5.56 3.69 9.15
C THR A 6 -7.03 3.37 8.87
N ASN A 7 -7.70 4.23 8.10
CA ASN A 7 -9.07 3.98 7.64
C ASN A 7 -9.12 2.84 6.60
N VAL A 8 -9.18 1.60 7.07
CA VAL A 8 -9.36 0.42 6.21
C VAL A 8 -10.85 0.21 6.03
N VAL A 9 -11.31 0.24 4.78
CA VAL A 9 -12.75 0.23 4.44
C VAL A 9 -13.24 -1.11 3.89
N GLY A 10 -12.34 -2.07 3.65
CA GLY A 10 -12.69 -3.39 3.12
C GLY A 10 -11.47 -4.16 2.62
N GLY A 11 -11.73 -5.34 2.06
CA GLY A 11 -10.72 -6.19 1.44
C GLY A 11 -11.26 -6.87 0.19
N VAL A 12 -10.36 -7.38 -0.65
CA VAL A 12 -10.73 -8.11 -1.88
C VAL A 12 -10.16 -9.51 -1.81
N THR A 13 -11.00 -10.51 -2.06
CA THR A 13 -10.56 -11.89 -2.28
C THR A 13 -11.56 -12.55 -3.23
N PRO A 14 -11.15 -12.85 -4.49
CA PRO A 14 -12.02 -13.51 -5.45
C PRO A 14 -12.63 -14.80 -4.88
N GLY A 15 -13.95 -14.95 -5.04
CA GLY A 15 -14.73 -16.07 -4.49
C GLY A 15 -15.21 -15.88 -3.05
N LYS A 16 -14.84 -14.79 -2.37
CA LYS A 16 -15.29 -14.47 -0.99
C LYS A 16 -16.09 -13.18 -0.88
N GLY A 17 -16.49 -12.57 -2.00
CA GLY A 17 -17.33 -11.38 -1.97
C GLY A 17 -18.64 -11.60 -1.21
N GLY A 18 -19.07 -10.58 -0.47
CA GLY A 18 -20.26 -10.63 0.39
C GLY A 18 -19.99 -11.16 1.81
N GLN A 19 -18.78 -11.65 2.09
CA GLN A 19 -18.36 -12.01 3.45
C GLN A 19 -17.88 -10.78 4.23
N THR A 20 -17.70 -10.96 5.53
CA THR A 20 -17.05 -9.99 6.42
C THR A 20 -15.74 -10.54 6.96
N HIS A 21 -14.71 -9.71 7.08
CA HIS A 21 -13.45 -10.04 7.73
C HIS A 21 -12.96 -8.85 8.55
N LEU A 22 -12.59 -9.06 9.82
CA LEU A 22 -12.26 -7.98 10.76
C LEU A 22 -13.35 -6.90 10.81
N GLU A 23 -14.63 -7.33 10.77
CA GLU A 23 -15.81 -6.45 10.77
C GLU A 23 -15.92 -5.53 9.54
N LEU A 24 -15.14 -5.78 8.49
CA LEU A 24 -15.16 -5.02 7.25
C LEU A 24 -15.65 -5.88 6.07
N PRO A 25 -16.25 -5.27 5.03
CA PRO A 25 -16.74 -6.01 3.87
C PRO A 25 -15.61 -6.60 3.04
N VAL A 26 -15.85 -7.80 2.51
CA VAL A 26 -15.00 -8.47 1.53
C VAL A 26 -15.70 -8.45 0.17
N PHE A 27 -14.95 -8.08 -0.87
CA PHE A 27 -15.44 -7.96 -2.24
C PHE A 27 -14.78 -9.01 -3.15
N ASN A 28 -15.42 -9.30 -4.29
CA ASN A 28 -14.83 -10.20 -5.29
C ASN A 28 -13.83 -9.48 -6.19
N THR A 29 -14.01 -8.17 -6.41
CA THR A 29 -13.17 -7.37 -7.31
C THR A 29 -12.80 -6.03 -6.67
N VAL A 30 -11.67 -5.44 -7.09
CA VAL A 30 -11.27 -4.11 -6.64
C VAL A 30 -12.26 -3.04 -7.14
N LYS A 31 -12.81 -3.22 -8.35
CA LYS A 31 -13.80 -2.29 -8.91
C LYS A 31 -15.07 -2.20 -8.06
N GLU A 32 -15.57 -3.34 -7.59
CA GLU A 32 -16.71 -3.40 -6.66
C GLU A 32 -16.38 -2.70 -5.34
N ALA A 33 -15.20 -3.00 -4.76
CA ALA A 33 -14.74 -2.38 -3.53
C ALA A 33 -14.66 -0.85 -3.66
N VAL A 34 -14.05 -0.33 -4.73
CA VAL A 34 -13.94 1.11 -5.00
C VAL A 34 -15.33 1.73 -5.17
N HIS A 35 -16.23 1.10 -5.90
CA HIS A 35 -17.57 1.63 -6.11
C HIS A 35 -18.37 1.76 -4.79
N GLN A 36 -18.25 0.79 -3.89
CA GLN A 36 -19.02 0.77 -2.64
C GLN A 36 -18.37 1.54 -1.50
N THR A 37 -17.05 1.70 -1.50
CA THR A 37 -16.29 2.27 -0.36
C THR A 37 -15.55 3.56 -0.70
N GLU A 38 -15.51 3.94 -1.97
CA GLU A 38 -14.74 5.09 -2.48
C GLU A 38 -13.23 5.00 -2.15
N ALA A 39 -12.71 3.78 -1.96
CA ALA A 39 -11.30 3.57 -1.65
C ALA A 39 -10.39 4.22 -2.70
N THR A 40 -9.47 5.07 -2.23
CA THR A 40 -8.49 5.76 -3.09
C THR A 40 -7.11 5.13 -3.06
N ALA A 41 -6.87 4.25 -2.07
CA ALA A 41 -5.61 3.54 -1.89
C ALA A 41 -5.84 2.03 -1.66
N SER A 42 -4.88 1.21 -2.07
CA SER A 42 -4.90 -0.24 -1.89
C SER A 42 -3.54 -0.75 -1.39
N ILE A 43 -3.56 -1.86 -0.66
CA ILE A 43 -2.36 -2.60 -0.25
C ILE A 43 -2.49 -4.05 -0.68
N LEU A 44 -1.42 -4.57 -1.30
CA LEU A 44 -1.39 -5.87 -1.93
C LEU A 44 -0.53 -6.84 -1.09
N PHE A 45 -1.20 -7.87 -0.58
CA PHE A 45 -0.64 -9.04 0.12
C PHE A 45 -0.93 -10.34 -0.65
N VAL A 46 -0.76 -10.29 -1.97
CA VAL A 46 -1.11 -11.37 -2.91
C VAL A 46 0.15 -12.18 -3.26
N PRO A 47 0.09 -13.51 -3.37
CA PRO A 47 1.24 -14.32 -3.76
C PRO A 47 1.88 -13.87 -5.10
N PRO A 48 3.20 -14.12 -5.31
CA PRO A 48 3.94 -13.54 -6.44
C PRO A 48 3.35 -13.87 -7.81
N ALA A 49 2.83 -15.10 -7.96
CA ALA A 49 2.21 -15.58 -9.19
C ALA A 49 0.98 -14.77 -9.64
N PHE A 50 0.33 -14.05 -8.71
CA PHE A 50 -0.93 -13.33 -8.98
C PHE A 50 -0.80 -11.81 -8.71
N ALA A 51 0.25 -11.37 -8.03
CA ALA A 51 0.43 -9.99 -7.62
C ALA A 51 0.46 -8.99 -8.79
N ALA A 52 1.01 -9.37 -9.94
CA ALA A 52 1.03 -8.50 -11.11
C ALA A 52 -0.38 -8.23 -11.66
N ASP A 53 -1.23 -9.26 -11.69
CA ASP A 53 -2.63 -9.13 -12.11
C ASP A 53 -3.42 -8.25 -11.14
N SER A 54 -3.29 -8.49 -9.82
CA SER A 54 -3.93 -7.64 -8.81
C SER A 54 -3.48 -6.17 -8.85
N ALA A 55 -2.21 -5.90 -9.16
CA ALA A 55 -1.73 -4.53 -9.32
C ALA A 55 -2.33 -3.84 -10.56
N MET A 56 -2.52 -4.59 -11.66
CA MET A 56 -3.20 -4.09 -12.86
C MET A 56 -4.70 -3.88 -12.61
N GLU A 57 -5.37 -4.79 -11.89
CA GLU A 57 -6.77 -4.66 -11.48
C GLU A 57 -6.98 -3.41 -10.62
N ALA A 58 -6.09 -3.15 -9.65
CA ALA A 58 -6.15 -1.93 -8.84
C ALA A 58 -6.03 -0.66 -9.69
N ALA A 59 -5.11 -0.66 -10.66
CA ALA A 59 -4.96 0.47 -11.59
C ALA A 59 -6.23 0.69 -12.43
N ASP A 60 -6.87 -0.38 -12.90
CA ASP A 60 -8.08 -0.31 -13.72
C ASP A 60 -9.31 0.13 -12.93
N ALA A 61 -9.39 -0.28 -11.66
CA ALA A 61 -10.45 0.13 -10.74
C ALA A 61 -10.37 1.61 -10.32
N GLY A 62 -9.31 2.34 -10.71
CA GLY A 62 -9.16 3.77 -10.42
C GLY A 62 -8.48 4.09 -9.09
N ILE A 63 -7.84 3.11 -8.44
CA ILE A 63 -7.01 3.34 -7.25
C ILE A 63 -5.89 4.34 -7.61
N LYS A 64 -5.65 5.31 -6.72
CA LYS A 64 -4.63 6.35 -6.92
C LYS A 64 -3.29 5.97 -6.33
N VAL A 65 -3.26 5.23 -5.22
CA VAL A 65 -2.02 4.75 -4.60
C VAL A 65 -2.14 3.26 -4.29
N CYS A 66 -1.23 2.44 -4.79
CA CYS A 66 -1.15 1.02 -4.46
C CYS A 66 0.21 0.69 -3.85
N VAL A 67 0.20 -0.05 -2.75
CA VAL A 67 1.41 -0.51 -2.06
C VAL A 67 1.53 -2.02 -2.24
N ALA A 68 2.55 -2.47 -2.95
CA ALA A 68 2.83 -3.89 -3.16
C ALA A 68 3.88 -4.39 -2.17
N ILE A 69 3.46 -5.19 -1.20
CA ILE A 69 4.35 -5.77 -0.19
C ILE A 69 5.07 -7.00 -0.73
N THR A 70 4.40 -7.76 -1.60
CA THR A 70 4.86 -9.05 -2.14
C THR A 70 6.30 -9.01 -2.66
N ASP A 71 7.12 -9.94 -2.18
CA ASP A 71 8.46 -10.23 -2.70
C ASP A 71 8.41 -11.40 -3.71
N GLY A 72 9.38 -11.46 -4.63
CA GLY A 72 9.53 -12.56 -5.58
C GLY A 72 8.67 -12.43 -6.84
N ILE A 73 8.06 -11.27 -7.10
CA ILE A 73 7.38 -11.02 -8.39
C ILE A 73 8.43 -11.02 -9.51
N PRO A 74 8.27 -11.82 -10.58
CA PRO A 74 9.20 -11.81 -11.70
C PRO A 74 9.36 -10.42 -12.30
N SER A 75 10.60 -10.01 -12.58
CA SER A 75 10.88 -8.70 -13.19
C SER A 75 10.10 -8.47 -14.49
N HIS A 76 9.87 -9.53 -15.28
CA HIS A 76 9.09 -9.46 -16.50
C HIS A 76 7.63 -9.06 -16.24
N ASP A 77 7.04 -9.54 -15.15
CA ASP A 77 5.68 -9.16 -14.77
C ASP A 77 5.63 -7.72 -14.27
N MET A 78 6.65 -7.25 -13.56
CA MET A 78 6.75 -5.82 -13.21
C MET A 78 6.92 -4.91 -14.43
N ILE A 79 7.58 -5.36 -15.50
CA ILE A 79 7.60 -4.66 -16.79
C ILE A 79 6.20 -4.59 -17.39
N ARG A 80 5.42 -5.66 -17.32
CA ARG A 80 4.01 -5.69 -17.76
C ARG A 80 3.15 -4.71 -16.97
N VAL A 81 3.21 -4.73 -15.63
CA VAL A 81 2.50 -3.77 -14.76
C VAL A 81 2.86 -2.33 -15.13
N LYS A 82 4.15 -2.01 -15.26
CA LYS A 82 4.61 -0.67 -15.64
C LYS A 82 4.08 -0.23 -17.01
N ARG A 83 4.05 -1.13 -17.99
CA ARG A 83 3.46 -0.86 -19.32
C ARG A 83 1.95 -0.67 -19.23
N TYR A 84 1.26 -1.50 -18.46
CA TYR A 84 -0.18 -1.41 -18.24
C TYR A 84 -0.58 -0.04 -17.67
N MET A 85 0.11 0.42 -16.63
CA MET A 85 -0.12 1.72 -15.99
C MET A 85 0.18 2.91 -16.91
N ARG A 86 1.08 2.76 -17.90
CA ARG A 86 1.42 3.83 -18.85
C ARG A 86 0.30 4.16 -19.83
N ARG A 87 -0.73 3.32 -19.93
CA ARG A 87 -1.92 3.58 -20.76
C ARG A 87 -2.82 4.67 -20.19
N TYR A 88 -2.74 4.93 -18.88
CA TYR A 88 -3.54 5.97 -18.23
C TYR A 88 -2.86 7.34 -18.30
N SER A 89 -3.68 8.39 -18.35
CA SER A 89 -3.24 9.79 -18.32
C SER A 89 -2.43 10.09 -17.04
N LYS A 90 -1.64 11.17 -17.02
CA LYS A 90 -0.90 11.55 -15.80
C LYS A 90 -1.82 11.79 -14.58
N LYS A 91 -3.05 12.25 -14.80
CA LYS A 91 -4.05 12.51 -13.75
C LYS A 91 -4.69 11.22 -13.22
N ASP A 92 -4.84 10.22 -14.09
CA ASP A 92 -5.57 8.99 -13.76
C ASP A 92 -4.65 7.85 -13.36
N LYS A 93 -3.38 7.94 -13.71
CA LYS A 93 -2.36 6.93 -13.43
C LYS A 93 -2.13 6.77 -11.93
N MET A 94 -2.34 5.55 -11.46
CA MET A 94 -1.99 5.09 -10.13
C MET A 94 -0.48 5.26 -9.84
N THR A 95 -0.13 5.62 -8.61
CA THR A 95 1.22 5.49 -8.05
C THR A 95 1.38 4.10 -7.42
N LEU A 96 2.39 3.35 -7.86
CA LEU A 96 2.73 2.05 -7.27
C LEU A 96 3.99 2.21 -6.40
N ILE A 97 3.90 1.82 -5.14
CA ILE A 97 5.01 1.73 -4.18
C ILE A 97 5.37 0.25 -4.03
N GLY A 98 6.66 -0.08 -4.19
CA GLY A 98 7.14 -1.46 -4.25
C GLY A 98 7.35 -1.97 -5.69
N PRO A 99 7.29 -3.30 -5.94
CA PRO A 99 7.01 -4.37 -4.97
C PRO A 99 8.17 -4.61 -3.99
N ASN A 100 8.08 -5.65 -3.16
CA ASN A 100 9.08 -5.99 -2.14
C ASN A 100 9.44 -4.76 -1.29
N CYS A 101 8.45 -4.23 -0.57
CA CYS A 101 8.63 -3.06 0.28
C CYS A 101 7.97 -3.26 1.65
N ALA A 102 8.44 -2.52 2.65
CA ALA A 102 7.79 -2.49 3.96
C ALA A 102 6.47 -1.69 3.93
N GLY A 103 6.33 -0.78 2.96
CA GLY A 103 5.15 0.04 2.72
C GLY A 103 5.43 1.53 2.92
N VAL A 104 4.38 2.29 3.21
CA VAL A 104 4.43 3.74 3.43
C VAL A 104 3.69 4.11 4.72
N ILE A 105 4.25 5.05 5.47
CA ILE A 105 3.66 5.57 6.69
C ILE A 105 3.78 7.09 6.78
N SER A 106 2.65 7.72 7.07
CA SER A 106 2.56 9.11 7.49
C SER A 106 2.18 9.10 8.98
N PRO A 107 3.13 9.37 9.89
CA PRO A 107 2.91 9.18 11.31
C PRO A 107 1.69 9.95 11.83
N GLY A 108 0.85 9.30 12.65
CA GLY A 108 -0.38 9.89 13.18
C GLY A 108 -1.55 9.99 12.20
N LYS A 109 -1.34 9.66 10.91
CA LYS A 109 -2.35 9.80 9.84
C LYS A 109 -2.76 8.47 9.26
N ALA A 110 -1.81 7.76 8.65
CA ALA A 110 -2.08 6.48 7.99
C ALA A 110 -0.80 5.66 7.83
N MET A 111 -0.96 4.35 7.86
CA MET A 111 0.08 3.38 7.55
C MET A 111 -0.49 2.34 6.58
N LEU A 112 0.20 2.13 5.47
CA LEU A 112 -0.05 1.06 4.51
C LEU A 112 1.22 0.22 4.45
N GLY A 113 1.27 -0.86 5.23
CA GLY A 113 2.43 -1.75 5.23
C GLY A 113 2.60 -2.53 6.54
N ILE A 114 3.81 -3.05 6.70
CA ILE A 114 4.23 -3.95 7.79
C ILE A 114 5.19 -3.30 8.79
N MET A 115 5.41 -1.98 8.67
CA MET A 115 6.29 -1.23 9.57
C MET A 115 5.73 -1.23 11.01
N PRO A 116 6.58 -1.25 12.04
CA PRO A 116 6.15 -1.11 13.42
C PRO A 116 5.80 0.35 13.73
N GLY A 117 4.52 0.74 13.66
CA GLY A 117 4.10 2.14 13.78
C GLY A 117 4.53 2.90 15.06
N HIS A 118 4.87 2.19 16.15
CA HIS A 118 5.27 2.81 17.42
C HIS A 118 6.65 3.47 17.41
N ILE A 119 7.52 3.13 16.45
CA ILE A 119 8.86 3.76 16.34
C ILE A 119 8.80 5.12 15.63
N TYR A 120 7.66 5.46 15.03
CA TYR A 120 7.48 6.71 14.31
C TYR A 120 6.93 7.81 15.22
N LEU A 121 7.42 9.02 15.01
CA LEU A 121 6.95 10.27 15.62
C LEU A 121 6.60 11.22 14.48
N GLU A 122 5.49 11.95 14.55
CA GLU A 122 5.15 12.97 13.54
C GLU A 122 6.17 14.12 13.59
N GLY A 123 6.63 14.56 12.41
CA GLY A 123 7.59 15.63 12.26
C GLY A 123 7.65 16.14 10.82
N SER A 124 8.72 16.83 10.46
CA SER A 124 8.85 17.49 9.16
C SER A 124 9.74 16.75 8.15
N VAL A 125 10.51 15.74 8.58
CA VAL A 125 11.49 15.07 7.72
C VAL A 125 10.86 13.95 6.89
N GLY A 126 11.08 13.96 5.58
CA GLY A 126 10.74 12.84 4.70
C GLY A 126 11.85 11.79 4.67
N VAL A 127 11.48 10.52 4.74
CA VAL A 127 12.41 9.38 4.63
C VAL A 127 12.07 8.59 3.37
N VAL A 128 13.07 8.30 2.54
CA VAL A 128 12.93 7.42 1.38
C VAL A 128 14.03 6.37 1.44
N GLY A 129 13.64 5.10 1.49
CA GLY A 129 14.54 3.97 1.63
C GLY A 129 14.26 2.85 0.64
N ARG A 130 15.26 2.00 0.39
CA ARG A 130 15.08 0.72 -0.32
C ARG A 130 15.11 -0.49 0.62
N SER A 131 15.39 -0.26 1.89
CA SER A 131 15.47 -1.28 2.93
C SER A 131 14.54 -0.90 4.07
N GLY A 132 13.61 -1.81 4.41
CA GLY A 132 12.69 -1.60 5.52
C GLY A 132 13.43 -1.49 6.86
N THR A 133 14.40 -2.36 7.11
CA THR A 133 15.15 -2.36 8.38
C THR A 133 15.95 -1.09 8.60
N LEU A 134 16.61 -0.56 7.56
CA LEU A 134 17.29 0.74 7.64
C LEU A 134 16.29 1.90 7.80
N GLY A 135 15.10 1.79 7.22
CA GLY A 135 14.00 2.72 7.47
C GLY A 135 13.57 2.72 8.93
N TYR A 136 13.56 1.55 9.59
CA TYR A 136 13.21 1.44 11.01
C TYR A 136 14.27 2.07 11.90
N GLU A 137 15.55 1.83 11.60
CA GLU A 137 16.67 2.47 12.30
C GLU A 137 16.59 4.00 12.19
N ALA A 138 16.38 4.52 10.99
CA ALA A 138 16.20 5.96 10.78
C ALA A 138 15.00 6.49 11.57
N ALA A 139 13.85 5.82 11.53
CA ALA A 139 12.66 6.24 12.25
C ALA A 139 12.88 6.30 13.78
N GLN A 140 13.48 5.25 14.34
CA GLN A 140 13.73 5.19 15.78
C GLN A 140 14.75 6.24 16.23
N GLN A 141 15.83 6.47 15.46
CA GLN A 141 16.82 7.49 15.77
C GLN A 141 16.22 8.91 15.70
N MET A 142 15.43 9.20 14.65
CA MET A 142 14.76 10.50 14.49
C MET A 142 13.73 10.76 15.59
N LYS A 143 13.01 9.72 16.03
CA LYS A 143 12.12 9.81 17.19
C LYS A 143 12.89 10.10 18.48
N ASN A 144 13.98 9.39 18.73
CA ASN A 144 14.80 9.58 19.94
C ASN A 144 15.39 11.00 20.04
N LEU A 145 15.69 11.61 18.89
CA LEU A 145 16.17 12.99 18.79
C LEU A 145 15.05 14.04 18.78
N GLY A 146 13.78 13.63 18.82
CA GLY A 146 12.63 14.55 18.79
C GLY A 146 12.39 15.24 17.44
N VAL A 147 13.02 14.78 16.36
CA VAL A 147 12.89 15.38 15.01
C VAL A 147 11.58 14.95 14.33
N GLY A 148 11.21 13.68 14.47
CA GLY A 148 10.04 13.10 13.83
C GLY A 148 10.12 12.99 12.30
N ILE A 149 9.10 12.38 11.70
CA ILE A 149 8.99 12.05 10.28
C ILE A 149 7.64 12.54 9.75
N SER A 150 7.64 13.16 8.58
CA SER A 150 6.41 13.55 7.87
C SER A 150 5.82 12.37 7.11
N THR A 151 6.64 11.68 6.31
CA THR A 151 6.28 10.43 5.63
C THR A 151 7.54 9.61 5.36
N SER A 152 7.45 8.29 5.57
CA SER A 152 8.49 7.33 5.21
C SER A 152 7.99 6.41 4.09
N VAL A 153 8.79 6.25 3.04
CA VAL A 153 8.54 5.41 1.85
C VAL A 153 9.69 4.44 1.62
#